data_AF-A0A257SJ72-F1
#
_entry.id   AF-A0A257SJ72-F1
#
_cell.length_a   1.000
_cell.length_b   1.000
_cell.length_c   1.000
_cell.angle_alpha   90.00
_cell.angle_beta   90.00
_cell.angle_gamma   90.00
#
_symmetry.space_group_name_H-M   'P 1'
#
loop_
_entity.id
_entity.type
_entity.pdbx_description
1 polymer ?
#
loop_
_entity_poly.entity_id
_entity_poly.type
_entity_poly.pdbx_seq_one_letter_code
_entity_poly.pdbx_strand_id
1 'polypeptide(L)'
;MVSTAARHAVATAAHRADQVNAGRDGLNIFAWRDDAAAFADADTSPDGPLAGFPVAVKDNIATRTLPTTCGSRILRGFVSPYEATVVRRLRDAGAVVFGKTNMDEFAMGSSTEHSA
;
A
#
# COMPACT_ATOMS: atom_id res chain seq x y z
N MET A 1 -2.44 24.20 -2.97
CA MET A 1 -3.77 23.86 -3.53
C MET A 1 -3.86 22.35 -3.53
N VAL A 2 -4.93 21.78 -2.98
CA VAL A 2 -5.14 20.31 -2.97
C VAL A 2 -5.34 19.85 -4.41
N SER A 3 -4.59 18.84 -4.87
CA SER A 3 -4.73 18.30 -6.23
C SER A 3 -5.99 17.45 -6.33
N THR A 4 -7.05 18.00 -6.94
CA THR A 4 -8.33 17.30 -7.16
C THR A 4 -8.15 15.98 -7.93
N ALA A 5 -7.16 15.92 -8.83
CA ALA A 5 -6.84 14.73 -9.61
C ALA A 5 -6.26 13.60 -8.75
N ALA A 6 -5.34 13.92 -7.83
CA ALA A 6 -4.73 12.93 -6.93
C ALA A 6 -5.78 12.29 -6.02
N ARG A 7 -6.64 13.11 -5.39
CA ARG A 7 -7.77 12.60 -4.60
C ARG A 7 -8.71 11.71 -5.42
N HIS A 8 -9.01 12.09 -6.66
CA HIS A 8 -9.88 11.30 -7.52
C HIS A 8 -9.25 9.94 -7.89
N ALA A 9 -7.94 9.89 -8.15
CA ALA A 9 -7.24 8.65 -8.42
C ALA A 9 -7.30 7.69 -7.21
N VAL A 10 -7.04 8.18 -6.00
CA VAL A 10 -7.19 7.40 -4.76
C VAL A 10 -8.64 6.97 -4.53
N ALA A 11 -9.61 7.86 -4.76
CA ALA A 11 -11.04 7.51 -4.65
C ALA A 11 -11.45 6.40 -5.63
N THR A 12 -10.93 6.43 -6.86
CA THR A 12 -11.17 5.40 -7.86
C THR A 12 -10.58 4.06 -7.43
N ALA A 13 -9.35 4.07 -6.89
CA ALA A 13 -8.71 2.86 -6.37
C ALA A 13 -9.46 2.28 -5.16
N ALA A 14 -9.87 3.11 -4.22
CA ALA A 14 -10.67 2.70 -3.05
C ALA A 14 -12.00 2.10 -3.48
N HIS A 15 -12.74 2.79 -4.34
CA HIS A 15 -14.01 2.29 -4.88
C HIS A 15 -13.83 0.94 -5.57
N ARG A 16 -12.79 0.78 -6.40
CA ARG A 16 -12.54 -0.49 -7.08
C ARG A 16 -12.15 -1.61 -6.11
N ALA A 17 -11.33 -1.31 -5.11
CA ALA A 17 -10.94 -2.27 -4.09
C ALA A 17 -12.15 -2.79 -3.30
N ASP A 18 -13.13 -1.93 -3.03
CA ASP A 18 -14.37 -2.31 -2.34
C ASP A 18 -15.29 -3.13 -3.26
N GLN A 19 -15.46 -2.74 -4.52
CA GLN A 19 -16.26 -3.49 -5.51
C GLN A 19 -15.82 -4.96 -5.68
N VAL A 20 -14.53 -5.22 -5.56
CA VAL A 20 -13.97 -6.58 -5.72
C VAL A 20 -13.76 -7.29 -4.39
N ASN A 21 -14.17 -6.68 -3.26
CA ASN A 21 -13.89 -7.18 -1.92
C ASN A 21 -12.39 -7.54 -1.76
N ALA A 22 -11.50 -6.57 -2.00
CA ALA A 22 -10.06 -6.79 -2.05
C ALA A 22 -9.41 -7.15 -0.68
N GLY A 23 -10.19 -7.11 0.40
CA GLY A 23 -9.78 -7.50 1.75
C GLY A 23 -9.82 -9.01 1.97
N ARG A 24 -9.56 -9.41 3.22
CA ARG A 24 -9.39 -10.80 3.64
C ARG A 24 -10.60 -11.71 3.36
N ASP A 25 -11.80 -11.15 3.40
CA ASP A 25 -13.04 -11.90 3.20
C ASP A 25 -13.42 -12.05 1.71
N GLY A 26 -12.56 -11.60 0.79
CA GLY A 26 -12.76 -11.71 -0.66
C GLY A 26 -11.48 -12.08 -1.41
N LEU A 27 -11.03 -11.22 -2.33
CA LEU A 27 -9.84 -11.51 -3.14
C LEU A 27 -8.53 -11.51 -2.35
N ASN A 28 -8.54 -11.03 -1.09
CA ASN A 28 -7.40 -11.07 -0.17
C ASN A 28 -6.10 -10.49 -0.79
N ILE A 29 -6.25 -9.39 -1.54
CA ILE A 29 -5.16 -8.70 -2.22
C ILE A 29 -4.37 -7.87 -1.22
N PHE A 30 -5.07 -7.16 -0.32
CA PHE A 30 -4.45 -6.28 0.66
C PHE A 30 -4.39 -6.93 2.05
N ALA A 31 -3.18 -7.02 2.58
CA ALA A 31 -2.94 -7.34 3.99
C ALA A 31 -3.18 -6.12 4.88
N TRP A 32 -2.83 -4.93 4.39
CA TRP A 32 -3.01 -3.66 5.10
C TRP A 32 -3.48 -2.57 4.15
N ARG A 33 -4.46 -1.78 4.57
CA ARG A 33 -4.96 -0.62 3.83
C ARG A 33 -5.39 0.45 4.84
N ASP A 34 -5.06 1.69 4.56
CA ASP A 34 -5.54 2.85 5.32
C ASP A 34 -5.95 3.92 4.31
N ASP A 35 -7.24 3.93 3.97
CA ASP A 35 -7.78 4.83 2.95
C ASP A 35 -7.68 6.29 3.41
N ALA A 36 -7.84 6.56 4.71
CA ALA A 36 -7.74 7.91 5.25
C ALA A 36 -6.31 8.46 5.11
N ALA A 37 -5.31 7.65 5.44
CA ALA A 37 -3.91 8.01 5.22
C ALA A 37 -3.59 8.17 3.73
N ALA A 38 -4.13 7.31 2.85
CA ALA A 38 -3.93 7.44 1.41
C ALA A 38 -4.54 8.75 0.85
N PHE A 39 -5.71 9.16 1.31
CA PHE A 39 -6.30 10.45 0.94
C PHE A 39 -5.48 11.63 1.46
N ALA A 40 -4.97 11.56 2.69
CA ALA A 40 -4.09 12.60 3.23
C ALA A 40 -2.77 12.70 2.45
N ASP A 41 -2.17 11.57 2.10
CA ASP A 41 -0.97 11.50 1.25
C ASP A 41 -1.26 12.11 -0.13
N ALA A 42 -2.43 11.84 -0.72
CA ALA A 42 -2.84 12.42 -2.00
C ALA A 42 -3.00 13.95 -1.96
N ASP A 43 -3.49 14.49 -0.84
CA ASP A 43 -3.63 15.94 -0.66
C ASP A 43 -2.28 16.66 -0.63
N THR A 44 -1.24 15.97 -0.18
CA THR A 44 0.13 16.49 -0.04
C THR A 44 1.12 15.91 -1.04
N SER A 45 0.65 15.11 -2.00
CA SER A 45 1.49 14.45 -3.00
C SER A 45 2.31 15.50 -3.76
N PRO A 46 3.64 15.35 -3.85
CA PRO A 46 4.44 16.25 -4.66
C PRO A 46 4.10 16.09 -6.16
N ASP A 47 4.40 17.13 -6.93
CA ASP A 47 4.37 17.05 -8.38
C ASP A 47 5.47 16.08 -8.86
N GLY A 48 5.20 15.37 -9.95
CA GLY A 48 6.12 14.38 -10.49
C GLY A 48 5.45 13.45 -11.48
N PRO A 49 6.20 12.52 -12.08
CA PRO A 49 5.68 11.62 -13.10
C PRO A 49 4.60 10.66 -12.58
N LEU A 50 4.48 10.50 -11.26
CA LEU A 50 3.49 9.64 -10.60
C LEU A 50 2.56 10.43 -9.67
N ALA A 51 2.46 11.76 -9.82
CA ALA A 51 1.66 12.61 -8.94
C ALA A 51 0.24 12.07 -8.70
N GLY A 52 -0.06 11.75 -7.45
CA GLY A 52 -1.35 11.20 -7.02
C GLY A 52 -1.63 9.75 -7.43
N PHE A 53 -0.69 9.06 -8.08
CA PHE A 53 -0.91 7.70 -8.57
C PHE A 53 -0.89 6.70 -7.41
N PRO A 54 -1.97 5.93 -7.16
CA PRO A 54 -2.02 4.97 -6.09
C PRO A 54 -1.17 3.73 -6.41
N VAL A 55 -0.30 3.35 -5.47
CA VAL A 55 0.55 2.16 -5.59
C VAL A 55 0.32 1.20 -4.42
N ALA A 56 0.24 -0.09 -4.72
CA ALA A 56 0.23 -1.15 -3.72
C ALA A 56 1.64 -1.72 -3.58
N VAL A 57 2.12 -1.87 -2.34
CA VAL A 57 3.50 -2.28 -2.04
C VAL A 57 3.49 -3.67 -1.41
N LYS A 58 4.32 -4.60 -1.91
CA LYS A 58 4.40 -5.95 -1.33
C LYS A 58 4.76 -5.90 0.15
N ASP A 59 4.12 -6.70 1.00
CA ASP A 59 4.23 -6.54 2.46
C ASP A 59 5.59 -6.92 3.07
N ASN A 60 6.53 -7.42 2.27
CA ASN A 60 7.95 -7.57 2.65
C ASN A 60 8.83 -6.37 2.27
N ILE A 61 8.24 -5.28 1.78
CA ILE A 61 8.94 -4.02 1.49
C ILE A 61 8.61 -3.03 2.61
N ALA A 62 9.66 -2.44 3.19
CA ALA A 62 9.56 -1.55 4.34
C ALA A 62 8.85 -0.23 4.01
N THR A 63 7.82 0.08 4.79
CA THR A 63 7.05 1.33 4.77
C THR A 63 7.01 1.92 6.19
N ARG A 64 7.06 3.24 6.32
CA ARG A 64 6.96 3.91 7.64
C ARG A 64 5.52 4.13 8.09
N THR A 65 4.58 4.18 7.15
CA THR A 65 3.19 4.56 7.39
C THR A 65 2.23 3.38 7.55
N LEU A 66 2.63 2.19 7.06
CA LEU A 66 1.84 0.97 7.14
C LEU A 66 2.71 -0.17 7.68
N PRO A 67 2.11 -1.18 8.35
CA PRO A 67 2.86 -2.34 8.82
C PRO A 67 3.60 -3.07 7.68
N THR A 68 4.73 -3.70 8.01
CA THR A 68 5.49 -4.57 7.10
C THR A 68 5.64 -5.91 7.81
N THR A 69 4.69 -6.82 7.59
CA THR A 69 4.64 -8.10 8.33
C THR A 69 5.33 -9.24 7.59
N CYS A 70 5.72 -9.03 6.33
CA CYS A 70 6.26 -10.06 5.46
C CYS A 70 5.33 -11.28 5.33
N GLY A 71 4.02 -11.12 5.49
CA GLY A 71 3.06 -12.23 5.53
C GLY A 71 3.26 -13.19 6.72
N SER A 72 3.94 -12.73 7.78
CA SER A 72 4.30 -13.53 8.95
C SER A 72 3.66 -13.02 10.22
N ARG A 73 3.23 -13.95 11.08
CA ARG A 73 2.79 -13.65 12.44
C ARG A 73 3.92 -13.12 13.33
N ILE A 74 5.18 -13.46 13.03
CA ILE A 74 6.36 -13.02 13.81
C ILE A 74 6.47 -11.48 13.79
N LEU A 75 6.14 -10.86 12.66
CA LEU A 75 6.21 -9.41 12.46
C LEU A 75 4.82 -8.76 12.48
N ARG A 76 3.81 -9.41 13.06
CA ARG A 76 2.45 -8.86 13.11
C ARG A 76 2.45 -7.50 13.82
N GLY A 77 2.06 -6.45 13.10
CA GLY A 77 2.02 -5.08 13.61
C GLY A 77 3.38 -4.36 13.63
N PHE A 78 4.44 -4.97 13.08
CA PHE A 78 5.73 -4.29 12.93
C PHE A 78 5.60 -3.10 11.98
N VAL A 79 6.00 -1.92 12.46
CA VAL A 79 6.14 -0.70 11.65
C VAL A 79 7.63 -0.38 11.54
N SER A 80 8.13 -0.26 10.31
CA SER A 80 9.54 -0.04 10.06
C SER A 80 9.98 1.36 10.50
N PRO A 81 11.15 1.51 11.18
CA PRO A 81 11.70 2.82 11.52
C PRO A 81 12.27 3.57 10.31
N TYR A 82 12.42 2.90 9.17
CA TYR A 82 12.92 3.48 7.91
C TYR A 82 12.00 3.11 6.73
N GLU A 83 12.13 3.85 5.64
CA GLU A 83 11.41 3.58 4.40
C GLU A 83 12.34 2.94 3.37
N ALA A 84 11.87 1.92 2.66
CA ALA A 84 12.66 1.30 1.60
C ALA A 84 12.98 2.33 0.50
N THR A 85 14.19 2.27 -0.05
CA THR A 85 14.63 3.20 -1.11
C THR A 85 13.66 3.26 -2.29
N VAL A 86 13.06 2.13 -2.68
CA VAL A 86 12.07 2.08 -3.77
C VAL A 86 10.79 2.84 -3.40
N VAL A 87 10.29 2.69 -2.17
CA VAL A 87 9.10 3.40 -1.70
C VAL A 87 9.36 4.90 -1.61
N ARG A 88 10.52 5.29 -1.09
CA ARG A 88 10.94 6.70 -1.08
C ARG A 88 10.95 7.29 -2.50
N ARG A 89 11.56 6.59 -3.47
CA ARG A 89 11.58 7.04 -4.87
C ARG A 89 10.18 7.15 -5.49
N LEU A 90 9.26 6.25 -5.14
CA LEU A 90 7.86 6.34 -5.57
C LEU A 90 7.19 7.60 -5.00
N ARG A 91 7.35 7.85 -3.70
CA ARG A 91 6.81 9.05 -3.04
C ARG A 91 7.42 10.35 -3.58
N ASP A 92 8.74 10.38 -3.79
CA ASP A 92 9.44 11.52 -4.38
C ASP A 92 8.95 11.82 -5.82
N ALA A 93 8.49 10.79 -6.54
CA ALA A 93 7.87 10.92 -7.85
C ALA A 93 6.38 11.30 -7.80
N GLY A 94 5.79 11.44 -6.61
CA GLY A 94 4.40 11.80 -6.39
C GLY A 94 3.43 10.62 -6.18
N ALA A 95 3.91 9.38 -6.07
CA ALA A 95 3.01 8.25 -5.86
C ALA A 95 2.44 8.23 -4.43
N VAL A 96 1.22 7.72 -4.31
CA VAL A 96 0.52 7.51 -3.03
C VAL A 96 0.57 6.03 -2.66
N VAL A 97 1.16 5.69 -1.52
CA VAL A 97 1.15 4.29 -1.03
C VAL A 97 -0.24 3.95 -0.52
N PHE A 98 -1.01 3.24 -1.33
CA PHE A 98 -2.42 2.93 -1.07
C PHE A 98 -2.61 1.75 -0.11
N GLY A 99 -1.70 0.78 -0.13
CA GLY A 99 -1.80 -0.39 0.74
C GLY A 99 -0.63 -1.36 0.62
N LYS A 100 -0.65 -2.39 1.48
CA LYS A 100 0.32 -3.49 1.50
C LYS A 100 -0.32 -4.76 0.96
N THR A 101 0.31 -5.40 -0.01
CA THR A 101 -0.27 -6.60 -0.63
C THR A 101 0.05 -7.87 0.14
N ASN A 102 -0.89 -8.81 0.15
CA ASN A 102 -0.67 -10.16 0.66
C ASN A 102 0.44 -10.89 -0.13
N MET A 103 1.04 -11.89 0.50
CA MET A 103 2.13 -12.70 -0.03
C MET A 103 2.35 -13.94 0.84
N ASP A 104 3.06 -14.94 0.31
CA ASP A 104 3.62 -16.02 1.13
C ASP A 104 4.55 -15.49 2.23
N GLU A 105 4.53 -16.15 3.38
CA GLU A 105 5.35 -15.83 4.54
C GLU A 105 6.84 -15.74 4.16
N PHE A 106 7.45 -14.59 4.44
CA PHE A 106 8.83 -14.24 4.08
C PHE A 106 9.20 -14.43 2.60
N ALA A 107 8.21 -14.40 1.71
CA ALA A 107 8.34 -14.70 0.29
C ALA A 107 8.77 -16.16 -0.01
N MET A 108 8.55 -17.08 0.92
CA MET A 108 8.88 -18.49 0.78
C MET A 108 7.64 -19.28 0.31
N GLY A 109 7.28 -19.08 -0.96
CA GLY A 109 6.17 -19.80 -1.59
C GLY A 109 5.96 -19.35 -3.03
N SER A 110 5.08 -20.05 -3.74
CA SER A 110 4.80 -19.82 -5.17
C SER A 110 3.31 -19.75 -5.50
N SER A 111 2.43 -19.82 -4.50
CA SER A 111 0.97 -19.77 -4.68
C SER A 111 0.25 -18.76 -3.77
N THR A 112 0.94 -18.13 -2.81
CA THR A 112 0.32 -17.27 -1.77
C THR A 112 -0.57 -18.02 -0.77
N GLU A 113 -0.57 -19.37 -0.81
CA GLU A 113 -1.29 -20.21 0.16
C GLU A 113 -0.57 -20.31 1.52
N HIS A 114 0.68 -19.84 1.61
CA HIS A 114 1.48 -19.83 2.83
C HIS A 114 1.55 -18.46 3.51
N SER A 115 0.49 -17.66 3.40
CA SER A 115 0.32 -16.42 4.19
C SER A 115 -0.20 -16.75 5.59
N ALA A 116 0.45 -16.24 6.65
CA ALA A 116 0.26 -16.67 8.05
C ALA A 116 -0.56 -15.73 8.96
#